data_AF-A0A656HGA4-F1
#
_entry.id   AF-A0A656HGA4-F1
#
_cell.length_a   1.000
_cell.length_b   1.000
_cell.length_c   1.000
_cell.angle_alpha   90.00
_cell.angle_beta   90.00
_cell.angle_gamma   90.00
#
_symmetry.space_group_name_H-M   'P 1'
#
loop_
_entity.id
_entity.type
_entity.pdbx_description
1 polymer ?
#
loop_
_entity_poly.entity_id
_entity_poly.type
_entity_poly.pdbx_seq_one_letter_code
_entity_poly.pdbx_strand_id
1 'polypeptide(L)'
;MGKRRALQSGVLVLAAVMGGLPASFVSAGEPLVFGYNPDSSPVSSTEIIRNEKTGEILGYCGLLAEFLRGKDYQLEPRELHFEERFVPFAEKLAGKPGIQCGPDSITRQRVEILHTLGNGSGADFSTPFALTSTKLLIRRDKLERLYTQPGKLRIGLLEDPTQPIAITTSLIRSVYPMAHVLRQTNRAEAIRHLLLPADQQEAIDAYASDEIILADMLANDIKLDKQADYVIAPALHGYSREEYAVVVYNSPELLKVVNGWVVSDQGKAAAAALVVPEDSFIRALRWIVRDDHLPAVRLFGSILSALLALLIMLRVWWRWRSLTKKPALSVAGFLPNRPPVASAPVVADVDGEEPESANPDATSLLTPRQLEVARLWADGDPAGVIARKLDIASQRTVEAHIRAIYQRTETNSKVALFKYLQERSLL
;
A
#
# COMPACT_ATOMS: atom_id res chain seq x y z
N MET A 1 79.41 1.77 -47.54
CA MET A 1 78.27 2.12 -48.42
C MET A 1 77.10 1.21 -48.06
N GLY A 2 75.96 1.77 -47.67
CA GLY A 2 74.76 0.99 -47.33
C GLY A 2 73.80 1.76 -46.42
N LYS A 3 72.87 2.50 -47.01
CA LYS A 3 71.69 3.06 -46.31
C LYS A 3 70.43 2.50 -46.96
N ARG A 4 69.69 1.67 -46.23
CA ARG A 4 68.34 1.22 -46.59
C ARG A 4 67.35 2.32 -46.18
N ARG A 5 66.48 2.73 -47.11
CA ARG A 5 65.29 3.55 -46.84
C ARG A 5 64.10 2.62 -46.62
N ALA A 6 63.39 2.81 -45.51
CA ALA A 6 62.11 2.16 -45.22
C ALA A 6 60.98 2.98 -45.87
N LEU A 7 60.11 2.31 -46.62
CA LEU A 7 58.80 2.83 -47.03
C LEU A 7 57.86 2.78 -45.81
N GLN A 8 57.31 3.93 -45.42
CA GLN A 8 56.15 4.00 -44.54
C GLN A 8 54.88 4.02 -45.40
N SER A 9 54.09 2.97 -45.30
CA SER A 9 52.72 2.91 -45.81
C SER A 9 51.80 3.61 -44.82
N GLY A 10 51.24 4.76 -45.21
CA GLY A 10 50.18 5.44 -44.46
C GLY A 10 48.83 4.78 -44.74
N VAL A 11 48.26 4.11 -43.73
CA VAL A 11 46.88 3.65 -43.73
C VAL A 11 46.00 4.80 -43.24
N LEU A 12 45.18 5.34 -44.14
CA LEU A 12 44.22 6.39 -43.88
C LEU A 12 42.93 5.72 -43.34
N VAL A 13 42.74 5.75 -42.02
CA VAL A 13 41.50 5.28 -41.38
C VAL A 13 40.47 6.41 -41.46
N LEU A 14 39.53 6.31 -42.41
CA LEU A 14 38.32 7.13 -42.41
C LEU A 14 37.44 6.71 -41.22
N ALA A 15 37.45 7.49 -40.15
CA ALA A 15 36.44 7.42 -39.11
C ALA A 15 35.12 7.98 -39.66
N ALA A 16 34.22 7.10 -40.08
CA ALA A 16 32.83 7.46 -40.36
C ALA A 16 32.17 7.89 -39.05
N VAL A 17 32.08 9.20 -38.84
CA VAL A 17 31.19 9.80 -37.84
C VAL A 17 29.77 9.49 -38.29
N MET A 18 29.22 8.38 -37.80
CA MET A 18 27.77 8.16 -37.85
C MET A 18 27.15 9.22 -36.96
N GLY A 19 26.75 10.34 -37.56
CA GLY A 19 25.89 11.33 -36.92
C GLY A 19 24.61 10.63 -36.52
N GLY A 20 24.47 10.33 -35.23
CA GLY A 20 23.20 9.88 -34.66
C GLY A 20 22.14 10.92 -35.03
N LEU A 21 21.11 10.48 -35.76
CA LEU A 21 19.95 11.31 -36.00
C LEU A 21 19.45 11.82 -34.64
N PRO A 22 19.24 13.13 -34.45
CA PRO A 22 18.71 13.63 -33.19
C PRO A 22 17.41 12.89 -32.92
N ALA A 23 17.31 12.31 -31.71
CA ALA A 23 16.08 11.69 -31.24
C ALA A 23 14.93 12.63 -31.58
N SER A 24 13.95 12.12 -32.33
CA SER A 24 12.82 12.87 -32.85
C SER A 24 12.19 13.65 -31.70
N PHE A 25 12.50 14.95 -31.61
CA PHE A 25 11.74 15.87 -30.79
C PHE A 25 10.32 15.76 -31.32
N VAL A 26 9.37 15.48 -30.42
CA VAL A 26 7.94 15.57 -30.73
C VAL A 26 7.76 16.85 -31.53
N SER A 27 7.32 16.73 -32.78
CA SER A 27 7.18 17.85 -33.68
C SER A 27 6.37 18.91 -32.96
N ALA A 28 6.98 20.07 -32.72
CA ALA A 28 6.32 21.20 -32.07
C ALA A 28 5.01 21.48 -32.82
N GLY A 29 3.87 21.09 -32.23
CA GLY A 29 2.54 21.28 -32.82
C GLY A 29 1.63 20.05 -32.89
N GLU A 30 2.08 18.81 -32.62
CA GLU A 30 1.12 17.72 -32.48
C GLU A 30 0.32 17.85 -31.17
N PRO A 31 -1.03 17.80 -31.22
CA PRO A 31 -1.85 17.91 -30.03
C PRO A 31 -1.63 16.70 -29.11
N LEU A 32 -1.44 16.98 -27.82
CA LEU A 32 -1.30 16.00 -26.76
C LEU A 32 -2.69 15.60 -26.26
N VAL A 33 -3.05 14.32 -26.42
CA VAL A 33 -4.34 13.82 -25.92
C VAL A 33 -4.27 13.71 -24.39
N PHE A 34 -5.16 14.43 -23.69
CA PHE A 34 -5.20 14.47 -22.23
C PHE A 34 -6.46 13.77 -21.71
N GLY A 35 -6.31 12.49 -21.40
CA GLY A 35 -7.34 11.65 -20.81
C GLY A 35 -7.54 11.90 -19.32
N TYR A 36 -8.78 12.08 -18.87
CA TYR A 36 -9.12 12.27 -17.46
C TYR A 36 -10.45 11.61 -17.07
N ASN A 37 -10.58 11.18 -15.81
CA ASN A 37 -11.84 10.60 -15.32
C ASN A 37 -12.74 11.69 -14.70
N PRO A 38 -13.90 12.03 -15.28
CA PRO A 38 -14.74 13.12 -14.79
C PRO A 38 -15.45 12.81 -13.45
N ASP A 39 -15.50 11.55 -13.03
CA ASP A 39 -16.27 11.08 -11.87
C ASP A 39 -15.38 10.75 -10.64
N SER A 40 -14.24 11.42 -10.53
CA SER A 40 -13.19 11.07 -9.55
C SER A 40 -12.62 12.26 -8.81
N SER A 41 -13.47 13.25 -8.52
CA SER A 41 -13.12 14.36 -7.62
C SER A 41 -12.58 13.81 -6.28
N PRO A 42 -11.51 14.40 -5.71
CA PRO A 42 -10.84 15.65 -6.10
C PRO A 42 -9.64 15.43 -7.04
N VAL A 43 -9.41 14.19 -7.52
CA VAL A 43 -8.27 13.89 -8.41
C VAL A 43 -8.51 14.47 -9.80
N SER A 44 -9.68 14.18 -10.37
CA SER A 44 -10.14 14.79 -11.61
C SER A 44 -11.67 14.85 -11.66
N SER A 45 -12.18 15.96 -12.18
CA SER A 45 -13.59 16.16 -12.47
C SER A 45 -13.78 17.14 -13.61
N THR A 46 -14.99 17.20 -14.16
CA THR A 46 -15.38 18.24 -15.12
C THR A 46 -16.16 19.32 -14.37
N GLU A 47 -15.85 20.59 -14.62
CA GLU A 47 -16.67 21.67 -14.09
C GLU A 47 -18.06 21.66 -14.75
N ILE A 48 -19.11 21.77 -13.92
CA ILE A 48 -20.49 21.84 -14.36
C ILE A 48 -21.08 23.18 -13.91
N ILE A 49 -21.37 24.06 -14.87
CA ILE A 49 -22.03 25.35 -14.62
C ILE A 49 -23.46 25.26 -15.18
N ARG A 50 -24.47 25.45 -14.34
CA ARG A 50 -25.90 25.42 -14.74
C ARG A 50 -26.30 24.14 -15.50
N ASN A 51 -25.78 22.99 -15.07
CA ASN A 51 -25.99 21.67 -15.69
C ASN A 51 -25.32 21.48 -17.06
N GLU A 52 -24.45 22.39 -17.48
CA GLU A 52 -23.63 22.26 -18.70
C GLU A 52 -22.18 22.02 -18.31
N LYS A 53 -21.54 21.03 -18.96
CA LYS A 53 -20.11 20.77 -18.82
C LYS A 53 -19.33 21.88 -19.52
N THR A 54 -18.45 22.58 -18.81
CA THR A 54 -17.63 23.64 -19.42
C THR A 54 -16.46 23.08 -20.24
N GLY A 55 -16.13 21.80 -20.02
CA GLY A 55 -14.93 21.15 -20.57
C GLY A 55 -13.65 21.48 -19.79
N GLU A 56 -13.74 22.30 -18.74
CA GLU A 56 -12.64 22.55 -17.83
C GLU A 56 -12.39 21.32 -16.93
N ILE A 57 -11.13 20.90 -16.88
CA ILE A 57 -10.67 19.81 -16.02
C ILE A 57 -10.30 20.43 -14.68
N LEU A 58 -10.92 19.95 -13.61
CA LEU A 58 -10.66 20.39 -12.24
C LEU A 58 -9.82 19.37 -11.46
N GLY A 59 -9.42 19.75 -10.24
CA GLY A 59 -8.67 18.90 -9.32
C GLY A 59 -7.18 18.82 -9.64
N TYR A 60 -6.52 17.76 -9.15
CA TYR A 60 -5.10 17.51 -9.39
C TYR A 60 -4.75 17.46 -10.88
N CYS A 61 -5.56 16.75 -11.67
CA CYS A 61 -5.35 16.62 -13.11
C CYS A 61 -5.61 17.91 -13.88
N GLY A 62 -6.51 18.77 -13.39
CA GLY A 62 -6.70 20.13 -13.91
C GLY A 62 -5.45 20.99 -13.79
N LEU A 63 -4.81 20.96 -12.62
CA LEU A 63 -3.56 21.69 -12.36
C LEU A 63 -2.39 21.16 -13.20
N LEU A 64 -2.31 19.84 -13.44
CA LEU A 64 -1.35 19.27 -14.38
C LEU A 64 -1.61 19.74 -15.81
N ALA A 65 -2.87 19.75 -16.25
CA ALA A 65 -3.24 20.21 -17.58
C ALA A 65 -2.89 21.70 -17.77
N GLU A 66 -3.14 22.55 -16.76
CA GLU A 66 -2.72 23.95 -16.77
C GLU A 66 -1.20 24.10 -16.89
N PHE A 67 -0.43 23.35 -16.09
CA PHE A 67 1.03 23.34 -16.18
C PHE A 67 1.53 22.98 -17.59
N LEU A 68 0.95 21.95 -18.22
CA LEU A 68 1.34 21.54 -19.57
C LEU A 68 0.98 22.61 -20.61
N ARG A 69 -0.17 23.27 -20.50
CA ARG A 69 -0.50 24.41 -21.38
C ARG A 69 0.51 25.55 -21.21
N GLY A 70 0.96 25.83 -19.99
CA GLY A 70 2.04 26.78 -19.71
C GLY A 70 3.42 26.37 -20.22
N LYS A 71 3.58 25.13 -20.69
CA LYS A 71 4.74 24.59 -21.40
C LYS A 71 4.51 24.49 -22.91
N ASP A 72 3.53 25.22 -23.43
CA ASP A 72 3.15 25.29 -24.83
C ASP A 72 2.63 23.96 -25.44
N TYR A 73 2.19 23.00 -24.60
CA TYR A 73 1.48 21.81 -25.09
C TYR A 73 0.04 22.17 -25.48
N GLN A 74 -0.36 21.84 -26.70
CA GLN A 74 -1.76 21.91 -27.12
C GLN A 74 -2.50 20.66 -26.63
N LEU A 75 -3.37 20.81 -25.64
CA LEU A 75 -4.09 19.67 -25.05
C LEU A 75 -5.41 19.42 -25.78
N GLU A 76 -5.65 18.16 -26.17
CA GLU A 76 -6.96 17.65 -26.61
C GLU A 76 -7.59 16.88 -25.43
N PRO A 77 -8.48 17.50 -24.64
CA PRO A 77 -9.06 16.85 -23.47
C PRO A 77 -9.99 15.70 -23.89
N ARG A 78 -9.88 14.57 -23.19
CA ARG A 78 -10.70 13.38 -23.41
C ARG A 78 -11.23 12.88 -22.08
N GLU A 79 -12.55 12.86 -21.91
CA GLU A 79 -13.15 12.14 -20.79
C GLU A 79 -12.89 10.64 -20.97
N LEU A 80 -12.46 9.99 -19.90
CA LEU A 80 -12.21 8.56 -19.84
C LEU A 80 -13.08 7.95 -18.75
N HIS A 81 -14.01 7.11 -19.18
CA HIS A 81 -14.72 6.22 -18.28
C HIS A 81 -13.81 5.05 -17.87
N PHE A 82 -14.23 4.28 -16.85
CA PHE A 82 -13.40 3.25 -16.23
C PHE A 82 -12.84 2.25 -17.26
N GLU A 83 -13.69 1.85 -18.20
CA GLU A 83 -13.47 0.92 -19.30
C GLU A 83 -12.58 1.45 -20.42
N GLU A 84 -12.42 2.76 -20.51
CA GLU A 84 -11.61 3.39 -21.55
C GLU A 84 -10.15 3.55 -21.14
N ARG A 85 -9.79 3.25 -19.89
CA ARG A 85 -8.46 3.45 -19.33
C ARG A 85 -7.46 2.36 -19.73
N PHE A 86 -6.17 2.69 -19.63
CA PHE A 86 -5.04 1.81 -19.88
C PHE A 86 -4.94 1.35 -21.34
N VAL A 87 -5.32 0.11 -21.65
CA VAL A 87 -5.13 -0.50 -22.97
C VAL A 87 -6.07 0.14 -24.02
N PRO A 88 -7.39 0.22 -23.80
CA PRO A 88 -8.29 0.94 -24.70
C PRO A 88 -7.88 2.39 -24.99
N PHE A 89 -7.36 3.11 -23.98
CA PHE A 89 -6.87 4.47 -24.19
C PHE A 89 -5.65 4.46 -25.11
N ALA A 90 -4.66 3.61 -24.83
CA ALA A 90 -3.45 3.46 -25.65
C ALA A 90 -3.76 3.15 -27.12
N GLU A 91 -4.72 2.26 -27.37
CA GLU A 91 -5.17 1.89 -28.72
C GLU A 91 -5.77 3.10 -29.45
N LYS A 92 -6.62 3.88 -28.76
CA LYS A 92 -7.25 5.10 -29.30
C LYS A 92 -6.22 6.20 -29.62
N LEU A 93 -5.07 6.23 -28.94
CA LEU A 93 -4.00 7.19 -29.24
C LEU A 93 -3.36 6.93 -30.61
N ALA A 94 -3.43 5.70 -31.13
CA ALA A 94 -2.83 5.34 -32.43
C ALA A 94 -1.37 5.80 -32.58
N GLY A 95 -0.58 5.65 -31.50
CA GLY A 95 0.84 6.05 -31.45
C GLY A 95 1.10 7.53 -31.11
N LYS A 96 0.06 8.38 -31.03
CA LYS A 96 0.21 9.78 -30.59
C LYS A 96 0.61 9.86 -29.12
N PRO A 97 1.36 10.90 -28.70
CA PRO A 97 1.62 11.14 -27.28
C PRO A 97 0.29 11.37 -26.54
N GLY A 98 0.18 10.80 -25.34
CA GLY A 98 -1.01 10.91 -24.52
C GLY A 98 -0.71 10.88 -23.04
N ILE A 99 -1.61 11.44 -22.25
CA ILE A 99 -1.61 11.37 -20.79
C ILE A 99 -2.95 10.78 -20.34
N GLN A 100 -2.90 9.85 -19.39
CA GLN A 100 -4.05 9.47 -18.59
C GLN A 100 -3.83 9.94 -17.16
N CYS A 101 -4.65 10.86 -16.69
CA CYS A 101 -4.61 11.40 -15.34
C CYS A 101 -5.94 11.17 -14.63
N GLY A 102 -5.90 10.45 -13.52
CA GLY A 102 -7.05 10.15 -12.68
C GLY A 102 -6.65 9.33 -11.46
N PRO A 103 -7.58 8.62 -10.82
CA PRO A 103 -7.31 7.68 -9.73
C PRO A 103 -6.69 6.38 -10.29
N ASP A 104 -5.51 6.49 -10.89
CA ASP A 104 -4.79 5.40 -11.52
C ASP A 104 -3.70 4.88 -10.60
N SER A 105 -4.00 3.78 -9.90
CA SER A 105 -3.08 3.13 -8.99
C SER A 105 -2.01 2.32 -9.74
N ILE A 106 -0.75 2.46 -9.36
CA ILE A 106 0.34 1.59 -9.81
C ILE A 106 0.12 0.20 -9.22
N THR A 107 -0.10 -0.79 -10.08
CA THR A 107 -0.09 -2.20 -9.68
C THR A 107 0.80 -2.99 -10.60
N ARG A 108 1.34 -4.10 -10.09
CA ARG A 108 2.22 -4.98 -10.87
C ARG A 108 1.57 -5.41 -12.20
N GLN A 109 0.31 -5.80 -12.15
CA GLN A 109 -0.45 -6.20 -13.33
C GLN A 109 -0.57 -5.04 -14.34
N ARG A 110 -0.85 -3.81 -13.88
CA ARG A 110 -0.95 -2.65 -14.77
C ARG A 110 0.40 -2.31 -15.39
N VAL A 111 1.47 -2.32 -14.61
CA VAL A 111 2.85 -2.10 -15.11
C VAL A 111 3.21 -3.14 -16.17
N GLU A 112 2.95 -4.42 -15.91
CA GLU A 112 3.19 -5.50 -16.87
C GLU A 112 2.37 -5.30 -18.16
N ILE A 113 1.08 -4.96 -18.05
CA ILE A 113 0.21 -4.69 -19.20
C ILE A 113 0.75 -3.51 -20.03
N LEU A 114 1.10 -2.39 -19.39
CA LEU A 114 1.59 -1.19 -20.08
C LEU A 114 2.93 -1.46 -20.80
N HIS A 115 3.82 -2.25 -20.22
CA HIS A 115 5.06 -2.66 -20.89
C HIS A 115 4.83 -3.61 -22.07
N THR A 116 3.72 -4.34 -22.11
CA THR A 116 3.38 -5.23 -23.24
C THR A 116 2.67 -4.53 -24.38
N LEU A 117 2.36 -3.23 -24.27
CA LEU A 117 1.80 -2.43 -25.37
C LEU A 117 2.85 -2.28 -26.49
N GLY A 118 2.89 -3.28 -27.39
CA GLY A 118 3.76 -3.33 -28.56
C GLY A 118 3.25 -2.46 -29.72
N ASN A 119 4.13 -2.18 -30.69
CA ASN A 119 3.96 -1.30 -31.86
C ASN A 119 4.22 0.21 -31.63
N GLY A 120 5.21 0.55 -30.80
CA GLY A 120 5.57 1.95 -30.55
C GLY A 120 4.68 2.65 -29.52
N SER A 121 3.68 1.95 -28.99
CA SER A 121 2.77 2.46 -27.97
C SER A 121 3.31 2.27 -26.54
N GLY A 122 4.55 2.68 -26.27
CA GLY A 122 5.16 2.53 -24.94
C GLY A 122 4.43 3.40 -23.91
N ALA A 123 4.09 2.82 -22.75
CA ALA A 123 3.44 3.56 -21.67
C ALA A 123 4.12 3.29 -20.34
N ASP A 124 4.30 4.33 -19.54
CA ASP A 124 4.96 4.27 -18.25
C ASP A 124 4.19 5.11 -17.22
N PHE A 125 4.22 4.66 -15.97
CA PHE A 125 3.73 5.46 -14.85
C PHE A 125 4.75 6.55 -14.48
N SER A 126 4.24 7.72 -14.10
CA SER A 126 5.00 8.75 -13.42
C SER A 126 5.47 8.27 -12.04
N THR A 127 6.30 9.07 -11.38
CA THR A 127 6.46 8.96 -9.93
C THR A 127 5.08 9.10 -9.26
N PRO A 128 4.78 8.32 -8.21
CA PRO A 128 3.54 8.47 -7.47
C PRO A 128 3.35 9.90 -6.96
N PHE A 129 2.13 10.42 -7.09
CA PHE A 129 1.77 11.74 -6.57
C PHE A 129 0.91 11.66 -5.31
N ALA A 130 0.15 10.59 -5.11
CA ALA A 130 -0.67 10.41 -3.91
C ALA A 130 -0.65 8.96 -3.44
N LEU A 131 -0.85 8.78 -2.13
CA LEU A 131 -1.06 7.48 -1.51
C LEU A 131 -2.48 7.43 -0.97
N THR A 132 -3.22 6.39 -1.35
CA THR A 132 -4.59 6.15 -0.91
C THR A 132 -4.76 4.71 -0.45
N SER A 133 -5.94 4.40 0.05
CA SER A 133 -6.33 3.06 0.42
C SER A 133 -7.81 2.82 0.11
N THR A 134 -8.16 1.63 -0.36
CA THR A 134 -9.57 1.25 -0.48
C THR A 134 -10.20 1.19 0.91
N LYS A 135 -11.33 1.87 1.08
CA LYS A 135 -12.15 1.90 2.31
C LYS A 135 -13.64 1.80 1.97
N LEU A 136 -14.49 1.91 2.99
CA LEU A 136 -15.94 1.98 2.87
C LEU A 136 -16.44 3.32 3.40
N LEU A 137 -17.27 4.02 2.63
CA LEU A 137 -18.16 5.05 3.17
C LEU A 137 -19.44 4.37 3.63
N ILE A 138 -19.60 4.22 4.93
CA ILE A 138 -20.65 3.39 5.55
C ILE A 138 -21.58 4.25 6.41
N ARG A 139 -22.87 3.90 6.42
CA ARG A 139 -23.84 4.48 7.36
C ARG A 139 -23.43 4.15 8.80
N ARG A 140 -23.44 5.15 9.68
CA ARG A 140 -22.99 5.03 11.06
C ARG A 140 -23.79 3.98 11.84
N ASP A 141 -25.10 3.88 11.60
CA ASP A 141 -25.99 2.86 12.20
C ASP A 141 -25.72 1.42 11.70
N LYS A 142 -24.89 1.27 10.67
CA LYS A 142 -24.43 -0.01 10.11
C LYS A 142 -22.99 -0.34 10.46
N LEU A 143 -22.25 0.59 11.08
CA LEU A 143 -20.83 0.41 11.40
C LEU A 143 -20.56 -0.82 12.27
N GLU A 144 -21.38 -1.09 13.28
CA GLU A 144 -21.23 -2.28 14.12
C GLU A 144 -21.37 -3.58 13.32
N ARG A 145 -22.27 -3.60 12.33
CA ARG A 145 -22.50 -4.78 11.47
C ARG A 145 -21.30 -5.08 10.58
N LEU A 146 -20.50 -4.08 10.21
CA LEU A 146 -19.26 -4.28 9.47
C LEU A 146 -18.31 -5.25 10.17
N TYR A 147 -18.25 -5.18 11.51
CA TYR A 147 -17.34 -5.99 12.32
C TYR A 147 -18.00 -7.26 12.88
N THR A 148 -19.31 -7.23 13.11
CA THR A 148 -20.02 -8.35 13.79
C THR A 148 -20.77 -9.26 12.81
N GLN A 149 -21.33 -8.72 11.73
CA GLN A 149 -22.23 -9.43 10.82
C GLN A 149 -22.05 -8.95 9.36
N PRO A 150 -20.82 -9.00 8.80
CA PRO A 150 -20.53 -8.43 7.48
C PRO A 150 -21.39 -9.03 6.36
N GLY A 151 -21.85 -10.28 6.51
CA GLY A 151 -22.73 -10.94 5.54
C GLY A 151 -24.12 -10.32 5.40
N LYS A 152 -24.52 -9.41 6.30
CA LYS A 152 -25.78 -8.66 6.22
C LYS A 152 -25.63 -7.27 5.60
N LEU A 153 -24.41 -6.88 5.23
CA LEU A 153 -24.18 -5.58 4.60
C LEU A 153 -24.52 -5.63 3.12
N ARG A 154 -25.13 -4.56 2.64
CA ARG A 154 -25.23 -4.23 1.21
C ARG A 154 -24.12 -3.25 0.83
N ILE A 155 -23.15 -3.72 0.06
CA ILE A 155 -21.98 -2.92 -0.32
C ILE A 155 -22.09 -2.54 -1.80
N GLY A 156 -22.15 -1.24 -2.07
CA GLY A 156 -22.05 -0.68 -3.40
C GLY A 156 -20.62 -0.80 -3.94
N LEU A 157 -20.45 -1.34 -5.15
CA LEU A 157 -19.17 -1.40 -5.86
C LEU A 157 -19.31 -0.85 -7.26
N LEU A 158 -18.34 -0.04 -7.70
CA LEU A 158 -18.25 0.38 -9.09
C LEU A 158 -17.91 -0.84 -9.96
N GLU A 159 -18.83 -1.25 -10.82
CA GLU A 159 -18.64 -2.41 -11.70
C GLU A 159 -19.13 -2.10 -13.11
N ASP A 160 -18.31 -2.48 -14.09
CA ASP A 160 -18.68 -2.54 -15.50
C ASP A 160 -18.79 -4.02 -15.92
N PRO A 161 -19.93 -4.47 -16.47
CA PRO A 161 -20.17 -5.85 -16.85
C PRO A 161 -19.35 -6.28 -18.07
N THR A 162 -18.79 -5.32 -18.80
CA THR A 162 -18.03 -5.55 -20.03
C THR A 162 -16.53 -5.65 -19.79
N GLN A 163 -16.05 -5.37 -18.58
CA GLN A 163 -14.63 -5.22 -18.29
C GLN A 163 -14.12 -6.16 -17.19
N PRO A 164 -12.80 -6.36 -17.12
CA PRO A 164 -12.17 -7.00 -15.97
C PRO A 164 -12.57 -6.32 -14.67
N ILE A 165 -12.79 -7.14 -13.63
CA ILE A 165 -13.20 -6.69 -12.31
C ILE A 165 -12.19 -5.66 -11.77
N ALA A 166 -12.68 -4.48 -11.36
CA ALA A 166 -11.85 -3.46 -10.75
C ALA A 166 -11.10 -3.99 -9.52
N ILE A 167 -9.91 -3.45 -9.23
CA ILE A 167 -9.07 -3.89 -8.11
C ILE A 167 -9.84 -3.79 -6.80
N THR A 168 -10.45 -2.63 -6.54
CA THR A 168 -11.37 -2.38 -5.41
C THR A 168 -12.44 -3.46 -5.32
N THR A 169 -13.08 -3.80 -6.44
CA THR A 169 -14.15 -4.80 -6.47
C THR A 169 -13.65 -6.19 -6.10
N SER A 170 -12.53 -6.63 -6.70
CA SER A 170 -11.94 -7.93 -6.39
C SER A 170 -11.49 -8.03 -4.92
N LEU A 171 -10.92 -6.95 -4.40
CA LEU A 171 -10.47 -6.84 -3.02
C LEU A 171 -11.64 -6.90 -2.04
N ILE A 172 -12.68 -6.10 -2.25
CA ILE A 172 -13.83 -6.04 -1.34
C ILE A 172 -14.61 -7.35 -1.34
N ARG A 173 -14.78 -8.00 -2.49
CA ARG A 173 -15.35 -9.36 -2.55
C ARG A 173 -14.50 -10.38 -1.80
N SER A 174 -13.18 -10.22 -1.78
CA SER A 174 -12.29 -11.09 -1.00
C SER A 174 -12.37 -10.81 0.50
N VAL A 175 -12.51 -9.55 0.92
CA VAL A 175 -12.59 -9.17 2.35
C VAL A 175 -13.97 -9.49 2.93
N TYR A 176 -15.03 -9.29 2.15
CA TYR A 176 -16.42 -9.45 2.56
C TYR A 176 -17.16 -10.46 1.66
N PRO A 177 -16.75 -11.73 1.61
CA PRO A 177 -17.28 -12.71 0.67
C PRO A 177 -18.78 -13.02 0.86
N MET A 178 -19.33 -12.72 2.04
CA MET A 178 -20.73 -12.95 2.37
C MET A 178 -21.61 -11.70 2.24
N ALA A 179 -21.02 -10.52 2.00
CA ALA A 179 -21.81 -9.30 1.85
C ALA A 179 -22.61 -9.32 0.55
N HIS A 180 -23.77 -8.68 0.56
CA HIS A 180 -24.57 -8.50 -0.65
C HIS A 180 -23.98 -7.35 -1.47
N VAL A 181 -23.30 -7.67 -2.56
CA VAL A 181 -22.70 -6.66 -3.44
C VAL A 181 -23.75 -6.12 -4.40
N LEU A 182 -23.91 -4.79 -4.40
CA LEU A 182 -24.78 -4.08 -5.32
C LEU A 182 -23.94 -3.25 -6.29
N ARG A 183 -24.11 -3.51 -7.59
CA ARG A 183 -23.38 -2.78 -8.63
C ARG A 183 -23.78 -1.31 -8.66
N GLN A 184 -22.79 -0.46 -8.86
CA GLN A 184 -22.91 0.98 -9.11
C GLN A 184 -22.28 1.28 -10.48
N THR A 185 -22.90 2.15 -11.26
CA THR A 185 -22.39 2.57 -12.58
C THR A 185 -21.52 3.81 -12.49
N ASN A 186 -21.75 4.67 -11.49
CA ASN A 186 -20.99 5.88 -11.24
C ASN A 186 -21.15 6.31 -9.77
N ARG A 187 -20.39 7.33 -9.36
CA ARG A 187 -20.40 7.94 -8.03
C ARG A 187 -21.76 8.54 -7.68
N ALA A 188 -22.41 9.22 -8.62
CA ALA A 188 -23.72 9.85 -8.38
C ALA A 188 -24.80 8.82 -8.01
N GLU A 189 -24.81 7.68 -8.70
CA GLU A 189 -25.69 6.55 -8.38
C GLU A 189 -25.36 5.96 -6.99
N ALA A 190 -24.08 5.78 -6.68
CA ALA A 190 -23.66 5.30 -5.36
C ALA A 190 -24.14 6.22 -4.23
N ILE A 191 -24.03 7.54 -4.41
CA ILE A 191 -24.56 8.53 -3.46
C ILE A 191 -26.09 8.41 -3.34
N ARG A 192 -26.80 8.32 -4.46
CA ARG A 192 -28.27 8.13 -4.45
C ARG A 192 -28.64 6.90 -3.62
N HIS A 193 -28.02 5.76 -3.88
CA HIS A 193 -28.28 4.51 -3.14
C HIS A 193 -27.86 4.57 -1.66
N LEU A 194 -26.79 5.30 -1.32
CA LEU A 194 -26.40 5.55 0.08
C LEU A 194 -27.43 6.39 0.83
N LEU A 195 -28.14 7.29 0.15
CA LEU A 195 -29.12 8.21 0.75
C LEU A 195 -30.55 7.64 0.78
N LEU A 196 -30.82 6.54 0.09
CA LEU A 196 -32.13 5.88 0.17
C LEU A 196 -32.45 5.40 1.59
N PRO A 197 -33.72 5.35 2.01
CA PRO A 197 -34.13 4.68 3.25
C PRO A 197 -33.60 3.23 3.32
N ALA A 198 -33.13 2.81 4.49
CA ALA A 198 -32.40 1.55 4.63
C ALA A 198 -33.26 0.30 4.34
N ASP A 199 -34.58 0.41 4.38
CA ASP A 199 -35.54 -0.65 4.07
C ASP A 199 -35.79 -0.82 2.56
N GLN A 200 -35.38 0.13 1.72
CA GLN A 200 -35.51 0.00 0.28
C GLN A 200 -34.50 -1.01 -0.29
N GLN A 201 -34.93 -1.81 -1.26
CA GLN A 201 -34.13 -2.89 -1.84
C GLN A 201 -32.84 -2.37 -2.52
N GLU A 202 -32.91 -1.23 -3.19
CA GLU A 202 -31.79 -0.58 -3.88
C GLU A 202 -30.82 0.15 -2.92
N ALA A 203 -31.20 0.36 -1.67
CA ALA A 203 -30.35 1.07 -0.73
C ALA A 203 -29.05 0.28 -0.46
N ILE A 204 -27.93 0.98 -0.39
CA ILE A 204 -26.66 0.42 0.08
C ILE A 204 -26.35 0.90 1.49
N ASP A 205 -25.77 0.01 2.28
CA ASP A 205 -25.32 0.29 3.64
C ASP A 205 -23.92 0.93 3.63
N ALA A 206 -23.11 0.56 2.65
CA ALA A 206 -21.77 1.10 2.42
C ALA A 206 -21.45 1.20 0.92
N TYR A 207 -20.52 2.08 0.56
CA TYR A 207 -19.92 2.14 -0.78
C TYR A 207 -18.40 1.99 -0.66
N ALA A 208 -17.80 1.13 -1.48
CA ALA A 208 -16.35 0.96 -1.48
C ALA A 208 -15.67 1.74 -2.61
N SER A 209 -14.66 2.51 -2.24
CA SER A 209 -13.78 3.24 -3.16
C SER A 209 -12.51 3.63 -2.42
N ASP A 210 -11.66 4.41 -3.07
CA ASP A 210 -10.43 4.91 -2.48
C ASP A 210 -10.72 6.06 -1.50
N GLU A 211 -9.98 6.09 -0.39
CA GLU A 211 -10.18 7.02 0.73
C GLU A 211 -10.25 8.49 0.29
N ILE A 212 -9.39 8.90 -0.64
CA ILE A 212 -9.38 10.25 -1.21
C ILE A 212 -10.74 10.59 -1.87
N ILE A 213 -11.29 9.66 -2.66
CA ILE A 213 -12.59 9.85 -3.33
C ILE A 213 -13.72 9.82 -2.30
N LEU A 214 -13.69 8.87 -1.36
CA LEU A 214 -14.72 8.75 -0.33
C LEU A 214 -14.79 9.97 0.60
N ALA A 215 -13.65 10.59 0.90
CA ALA A 215 -13.60 11.81 1.70
C ALA A 215 -14.21 13.00 0.97
N ASP A 216 -13.93 13.13 -0.32
CA ASP A 216 -14.55 14.15 -1.16
C ASP A 216 -16.07 13.92 -1.32
N MET A 217 -16.50 12.67 -1.52
CA MET A 217 -17.92 12.29 -1.50
C MET A 217 -18.61 12.70 -0.21
N LEU A 218 -18.00 12.39 0.94
CA LEU A 218 -18.55 12.74 2.24
C LEU A 218 -18.61 14.26 2.45
N ALA A 219 -17.58 15.00 2.03
CA ALA A 219 -17.50 16.44 2.22
C ALA A 219 -18.42 17.24 1.28
N ASN A 220 -18.54 16.80 0.02
CA ASN A 220 -19.11 17.62 -1.06
C ASN A 220 -20.40 17.06 -1.66
N ASP A 221 -20.60 15.73 -1.69
CA ASP A 221 -21.81 15.14 -2.32
C ASP A 221 -22.90 14.82 -1.31
N ILE A 222 -22.51 14.42 -0.10
CA ILE A 222 -23.45 14.18 1.00
C ILE A 222 -23.78 15.53 1.63
N LYS A 223 -25.07 15.89 1.60
CA LYS A 223 -25.58 17.14 2.20
C LYS A 223 -25.09 17.28 3.64
N LEU A 224 -24.75 18.50 4.03
CA LEU A 224 -24.15 18.82 5.33
C LEU A 224 -24.96 18.26 6.52
N ASP A 225 -26.29 18.30 6.45
CA ASP A 225 -27.20 17.78 7.48
C ASP A 225 -27.19 16.25 7.61
N LYS A 226 -26.63 15.55 6.61
CA LYS A 226 -26.53 14.08 6.55
C LYS A 226 -25.12 13.56 6.78
N GLN A 227 -24.07 14.39 6.72
CA GLN A 227 -22.68 13.91 6.83
C GLN A 227 -22.41 13.16 8.15
N ALA A 228 -23.04 13.58 9.26
CA ALA A 228 -22.89 12.92 10.56
C ALA A 228 -23.40 11.45 10.57
N ASP A 229 -24.31 11.11 9.65
CA ASP A 229 -24.89 9.77 9.51
C ASP A 229 -23.93 8.79 8.81
N TYR A 230 -22.76 9.25 8.35
CA TYR A 230 -21.78 8.43 7.64
C TYR A 230 -20.40 8.51 8.28
N VAL A 231 -19.58 7.51 7.96
CA VAL A 231 -18.17 7.44 8.37
C VAL A 231 -17.39 6.66 7.34
N ILE A 232 -16.10 6.97 7.19
CA ILE A 232 -15.17 6.19 6.39
C ILE A 232 -14.53 5.12 7.27
N ALA A 233 -14.69 3.85 6.90
CA ALA A 233 -14.22 2.70 7.66
C ALA A 233 -13.37 1.74 6.80
N PRO A 234 -12.30 1.15 7.36
CA PRO A 234 -11.83 1.28 8.73
C PRO A 234 -11.14 2.64 8.95
N ALA A 235 -11.16 3.13 10.19
CA ALA A 235 -10.62 4.46 10.51
C ALA A 235 -9.10 4.53 10.32
N LEU A 236 -8.37 3.51 10.78
CA LEU A 236 -6.90 3.53 10.85
C LEU A 236 -6.22 2.99 9.59
N HIS A 237 -6.74 1.88 9.04
CA HIS A 237 -6.17 1.18 7.88
C HIS A 237 -7.20 1.10 6.78
N GLY A 238 -6.77 1.14 5.52
CA GLY A 238 -7.60 0.66 4.42
C GLY A 238 -7.26 -0.78 4.05
N TYR A 239 -8.07 -1.35 3.15
CA TYR A 239 -7.93 -2.73 2.70
C TYR A 239 -6.81 -2.89 1.65
N SER A 240 -6.35 -1.79 1.07
CA SER A 240 -5.23 -1.74 0.12
C SER A 240 -4.29 -0.59 0.46
N ARG A 241 -3.13 -0.58 -0.19
CA ARG A 241 -2.22 0.55 -0.26
C ARG A 241 -1.97 0.83 -1.72
N GLU A 242 -2.43 1.98 -2.19
CA GLU A 242 -2.45 2.31 -3.61
C GLU A 242 -1.73 3.62 -3.86
N GLU A 243 -0.79 3.59 -4.80
CA GLU A 243 0.01 4.74 -5.21
C GLU A 243 -0.57 5.27 -6.51
N TYR A 244 -1.20 6.43 -6.47
CA TYR A 244 -1.70 7.09 -7.67
C TYR A 244 -0.54 7.70 -8.46
N ALA A 245 -0.54 7.48 -9.76
CA ALA A 245 0.41 8.04 -10.70
C ALA A 245 -0.27 8.40 -12.02
N VAL A 246 0.38 9.27 -12.78
CA VAL A 246 -0.07 9.64 -14.12
C VAL A 246 0.50 8.61 -15.10
N VAL A 247 -0.30 8.12 -16.05
CA VAL A 247 0.23 7.26 -17.13
C VAL A 247 0.58 8.14 -18.32
N VAL A 248 1.80 8.02 -18.82
CA VAL A 248 2.26 8.74 -20.01
C VAL A 248 2.51 7.75 -21.13
N TYR A 249 1.94 8.04 -22.29
CA TYR A 249 1.99 7.20 -23.48
C TYR A 249 2.85 7.86 -24.55
N ASN A 250 3.67 7.05 -25.21
CA ASN A 250 4.34 7.33 -26.48
C ASN A 250 5.29 8.54 -26.43
N SER A 251 5.78 8.91 -25.24
CA SER A 251 6.71 10.03 -25.07
C SER A 251 7.50 9.97 -23.76
N PRO A 252 8.72 9.38 -23.78
CA PRO A 252 9.62 9.39 -22.63
C PRO A 252 10.03 10.79 -22.16
N GLU A 253 10.10 11.76 -23.07
CA GLU A 253 10.40 13.15 -22.71
C GLU A 253 9.22 13.81 -21.98
N LEU A 254 7.98 13.55 -22.41
CA LEU A 254 6.80 14.00 -21.68
C LEU A 254 6.75 13.39 -20.28
N LEU A 255 7.13 12.12 -20.12
CA LEU A 255 7.22 11.48 -18.81
C LEU A 255 8.19 12.22 -17.88
N LYS A 256 9.35 12.67 -18.39
CA LYS A 256 10.29 13.49 -17.60
C LYS A 256 9.67 14.84 -17.20
N VAL A 257 8.94 15.49 -18.11
CA VAL A 257 8.23 16.74 -17.83
C VAL A 257 7.18 16.56 -16.75
N VAL A 258 6.36 15.51 -16.85
CA VAL A 258 5.33 15.16 -15.85
C VAL A 258 5.99 14.85 -14.51
N ASN A 259 7.01 14.00 -14.47
CA ASN A 259 7.75 13.68 -13.24
C ASN A 259 8.36 14.94 -12.60
N GLY A 260 8.95 15.83 -13.41
CA GLY A 260 9.49 17.10 -12.95
C GLY A 260 8.44 17.97 -12.26
N TRP A 261 7.21 18.01 -12.80
CA TRP A 261 6.10 18.71 -12.15
C TRP A 261 5.59 18.01 -10.90
N VAL A 262 5.39 16.68 -10.94
CA VAL A 262 4.91 15.90 -9.78
C VAL A 262 5.79 16.13 -8.54
N VAL A 263 7.12 16.19 -8.72
CA VAL A 263 8.06 16.41 -7.60
C VAL A 263 8.34 17.88 -7.29
N SER A 264 7.83 18.81 -8.10
CA SER A 264 7.93 20.25 -7.86
C SER A 264 7.07 20.70 -6.67
N ASP A 265 7.28 21.91 -6.17
CA ASP A 265 6.48 22.45 -5.07
C ASP A 265 5.00 22.60 -5.46
N GLN A 266 4.71 22.95 -6.72
CA GLN A 266 3.33 23.04 -7.22
C GLN A 266 2.66 21.67 -7.26
N GLY A 267 3.33 20.65 -7.80
CA GLY A 267 2.79 19.28 -7.85
C GLY A 267 2.58 18.69 -6.46
N LYS A 268 3.52 18.92 -5.53
CA LYS A 268 3.40 18.52 -4.12
C LYS A 268 2.26 19.23 -3.41
N ALA A 269 2.06 20.52 -3.65
CA ALA A 269 0.94 21.28 -3.08
C ALA A 269 -0.40 20.76 -3.61
N ALA A 270 -0.49 20.48 -4.92
CA ALA A 270 -1.67 19.87 -5.54
C ALA A 270 -1.96 18.49 -4.94
N ALA A 271 -0.95 17.64 -4.76
CA ALA A 271 -1.08 16.34 -4.11
C ALA A 271 -1.49 16.45 -2.64
N ALA A 272 -0.95 17.42 -1.90
CA ALA A 272 -1.30 17.66 -0.51
C ALA A 272 -2.77 18.07 -0.34
N ALA A 273 -3.36 18.73 -1.33
CA ALA A 273 -4.79 19.06 -1.34
C ALA A 273 -5.70 17.83 -1.48
N LEU A 274 -5.18 16.69 -1.95
CA LEU A 274 -5.91 15.41 -1.99
C LEU A 274 -5.92 14.70 -0.62
N VAL A 275 -5.03 15.09 0.29
CA VAL A 275 -4.92 14.44 1.59
C VAL A 275 -6.11 14.82 2.44
N VAL A 276 -6.87 13.81 2.86
CA VAL A 276 -7.99 13.96 3.79
C VAL A 276 -7.48 14.62 5.07
N PRO A 277 -8.05 15.76 5.52
CA PRO A 277 -7.63 16.40 6.76
C PRO A 277 -7.82 15.44 7.92
N GLU A 278 -6.72 14.93 8.46
CA GLU A 278 -6.74 14.07 9.64
C GLU A 278 -6.40 14.85 10.90
N ASP A 279 -7.13 14.55 11.98
CA ASP A 279 -6.75 14.96 13.31
C ASP A 279 -5.32 14.48 13.64
N SER A 280 -4.56 15.31 14.34
CA SER A 280 -3.17 15.04 14.70
C SER A 280 -2.98 13.69 15.42
N PHE A 281 -3.96 13.28 16.24
CA PHE A 281 -3.96 11.99 16.93
C PHE A 281 -4.15 10.82 15.96
N ILE A 282 -5.11 10.91 15.02
CA ILE A 282 -5.32 9.86 14.01
C ILE A 282 -4.10 9.71 13.12
N ARG A 283 -3.49 10.84 12.74
CA ARG A 283 -2.23 10.85 11.98
C ARG A 283 -1.11 10.16 12.76
N ALA A 284 -0.98 10.43 14.06
CA ALA A 284 0.00 9.79 14.92
C ALA A 284 -0.26 8.28 15.05
N LEU A 285 -1.51 7.86 15.25
CA LEU A 285 -1.89 6.45 15.29
C LEU A 285 -1.57 5.75 13.97
N ARG A 286 -1.96 6.33 12.83
CA ARG A 286 -1.66 5.78 11.51
C ARG A 286 -0.16 5.68 11.25
N TRP A 287 0.62 6.66 11.72
CA TRP A 287 2.08 6.60 11.67
C TRP A 287 2.64 5.46 12.53
N ILE A 288 2.13 5.27 13.75
CA ILE A 288 2.55 4.19 14.66
C ILE A 288 2.26 2.81 14.06
N VAL A 289 1.09 2.65 13.42
CA VAL A 289 0.63 1.34 12.93
C VAL A 289 1.06 1.09 11.48
N ARG A 290 1.82 1.98 10.82
CA ARG A 290 2.46 1.65 9.55
C ARG A 290 3.57 0.62 9.77
N ASP A 291 3.54 -0.46 8.99
CA ASP A 291 4.52 -1.54 9.07
C ASP A 291 5.97 -1.06 8.94
N ASP A 292 6.20 -0.02 8.13
CA ASP A 292 7.50 0.60 7.93
C ASP A 292 8.10 1.19 9.24
N HIS A 293 7.24 1.53 10.22
CA HIS A 293 7.62 2.17 11.48
C HIS A 293 7.51 1.26 12.69
N LEU A 294 6.85 0.09 12.58
CA LEU A 294 6.78 -0.91 13.64
C LEU A 294 8.15 -1.23 14.27
N PRO A 295 9.26 -1.38 13.52
CA PRO A 295 10.58 -1.60 14.12
C PRO A 295 11.03 -0.42 14.99
N ALA A 296 10.81 0.82 14.52
CA ALA A 296 11.17 2.03 15.25
C ALA A 296 10.33 2.21 16.51
N VAL A 297 9.01 1.96 16.43
CA VAL A 297 8.09 1.99 17.58
C VAL A 297 8.48 0.93 18.61
N ARG A 298 8.78 -0.30 18.18
CA ARG A 298 9.26 -1.37 19.07
C ARG A 298 10.55 -0.99 19.76
N LEU A 299 11.53 -0.46 19.01
CA LEU A 299 12.79 0.01 19.56
C LEU A 299 12.56 1.11 20.60
N PHE A 300 11.74 2.11 20.28
CA PHE A 300 11.41 3.19 21.21
C PHE A 300 10.72 2.68 22.47
N GLY A 301 9.76 1.75 22.33
CA GLY A 301 9.08 1.08 23.44
C GLY A 301 10.05 0.28 24.32
N SER A 302 11.02 -0.42 23.74
CA SER A 302 12.07 -1.13 24.46
C SER A 302 13.00 -0.18 25.21
N ILE A 303 13.43 0.92 24.57
CA ILE A 303 14.25 1.95 25.22
C ILE A 303 13.49 2.59 26.39
N LEU A 304 12.23 2.95 26.20
CA LEU A 304 11.40 3.55 27.25
C LEU A 304 11.21 2.58 28.43
N SER A 305 10.98 1.30 28.15
CA SER A 305 10.88 0.25 29.17
C SER A 305 12.18 0.06 29.94
N ALA A 306 13.33 0.08 29.26
CA ALA A 306 14.64 -0.02 29.88
C ALA A 306 14.96 1.20 30.78
N LEU A 307 14.62 2.41 30.32
CA LEU A 307 14.77 3.64 31.12
C LEU A 307 13.87 3.62 32.36
N LEU A 308 12.63 3.15 32.23
CA LEU A 308 11.72 3.00 33.35
C LEU A 308 12.24 1.97 34.36
N ALA A 309 12.74 0.82 33.89
CA ALA A 309 13.36 -0.18 34.73
C ALA A 309 14.60 0.35 35.46
N LEU A 310 15.45 1.14 34.77
CA LEU A 310 16.61 1.81 35.38
C LEU A 310 16.19 2.81 36.46
N LEU A 311 15.16 3.62 36.21
CA LEU A 311 14.62 4.56 37.21
C LEU A 311 14.08 3.85 38.45
N ILE A 312 13.39 2.72 38.26
CA ILE A 312 12.91 1.87 39.36
C ILE A 312 14.11 1.31 40.14
N MET A 313 15.12 0.75 39.45
CA MET A 313 16.35 0.23 40.06
C MET A 313 17.11 1.31 40.86
N LEU A 314 17.25 2.53 40.31
CA LEU A 314 17.89 3.66 40.98
C LEU A 314 17.12 4.08 42.24
N ARG A 315 15.79 4.11 42.20
CA ARG A 315 14.96 4.38 43.38
C ARG A 315 15.11 3.32 44.46
N VAL A 316 15.10 2.03 44.08
CA VAL A 316 15.29 0.91 45.02
C VAL A 316 16.68 0.98 45.64
N TRP A 317 17.72 1.20 44.84
CA TRP A 317 19.10 1.34 45.31
C TRP A 317 19.26 2.54 46.26
N TRP A 318 18.68 3.69 45.93
CA TRP A 318 18.73 4.88 46.79
C TRP A 318 18.05 4.64 48.13
N ARG A 319 16.89 3.97 48.12
CA ARG A 319 16.16 3.59 49.35
C ARG A 319 16.98 2.59 50.18
N TRP A 320 17.59 1.58 49.56
CA TRP A 320 18.46 0.64 50.26
C TRP A 320 19.69 1.33 50.88
N ARG A 321 20.34 2.22 50.12
CA ARG A 321 21.48 3.02 50.60
C ARG A 321 21.11 3.95 51.77
N SER A 322 19.88 4.44 51.82
CA SER A 322 19.41 5.25 52.95
C SER A 322 19.25 4.42 54.23
N LEU A 323 18.87 3.14 54.11
CA LEU A 323 18.72 2.22 55.25
C LEU A 323 20.07 1.70 55.77
N THR A 324 21.09 1.60 54.92
CA THR A 324 22.42 1.12 55.31
C THR A 324 23.32 2.20 55.90
N LYS A 325 22.95 3.48 55.79
CA LYS A 325 23.54 4.57 56.59
C LYS A 325 23.04 4.51 58.04
N LYS A 326 23.34 3.42 58.75
CA LYS A 326 23.33 3.47 60.22
C LYS A 326 24.53 4.31 60.65
N PRO A 327 24.38 5.26 61.59
CA PRO A 327 25.52 5.99 62.14
C PRO A 327 26.48 4.96 62.75
N ALA A 328 27.76 5.12 62.46
CA ALA A 328 28.82 4.30 63.02
C ALA A 328 28.80 4.44 64.55
N LEU A 329 28.11 3.54 65.23
CA LEU A 329 28.30 3.30 66.65
C LEU A 329 29.65 2.59 66.78
N SER A 330 30.62 3.35 67.30
CA SER A 330 31.86 2.85 67.88
C SER A 330 31.57 1.65 68.79
N VAL A 331 31.95 0.46 68.34
CA VAL A 331 31.98 -0.74 69.18
C VAL A 331 33.40 -1.28 69.11
N ALA A 332 34.17 -0.89 70.12
CA ALA A 332 35.43 -1.54 70.47
C ALA A 332 35.14 -2.90 71.10
N GLY A 333 35.82 -3.93 70.58
CA GLY A 333 36.18 -5.14 71.30
C GLY A 333 35.10 -6.21 71.47
N PHE A 334 35.16 -7.25 70.64
CA PHE A 334 35.10 -8.64 71.14
C PHE A 334 35.64 -9.63 70.09
N LEU A 335 36.53 -10.51 70.54
CA LEU A 335 37.27 -11.53 69.77
C LEU A 335 36.47 -12.86 69.66
N PRO A 336 36.96 -13.84 68.88
CA PRO A 336 36.15 -14.72 68.03
C PRO A 336 35.81 -16.06 68.69
N ASN A 337 34.84 -16.78 68.11
CA ASN A 337 34.82 -18.22 68.26
C ASN A 337 34.25 -18.94 67.03
N ARG A 338 35.02 -19.92 66.56
CA ARG A 338 34.79 -20.80 65.41
C ARG A 338 34.32 -22.15 65.94
N PRO A 339 33.38 -22.84 65.28
CA PRO A 339 33.36 -24.29 65.33
C PRO A 339 33.41 -24.96 63.94
N PRO A 340 33.71 -26.27 63.88
CA PRO A 340 34.09 -26.99 62.66
C PRO A 340 32.98 -27.89 62.08
N VAL A 341 33.11 -28.13 60.76
CA VAL A 341 32.97 -29.40 59.99
C VAL A 341 31.83 -30.39 60.31
N ALA A 342 31.01 -30.70 59.29
CA ALA A 342 30.52 -32.06 58.96
C ALA A 342 29.95 -32.04 57.51
N SER A 343 30.59 -32.71 56.54
CA SER A 343 30.34 -34.10 56.07
C SER A 343 29.18 -34.22 55.06
N ALA A 344 29.53 -34.64 53.84
CA ALA A 344 28.65 -35.06 52.74
C ALA A 344 27.85 -36.35 53.10
N PRO A 345 26.90 -36.84 52.28
CA PRO A 345 27.32 -37.66 51.12
C PRO A 345 26.31 -37.85 49.94
N VAL A 346 26.81 -38.57 48.92
CA VAL A 346 26.14 -39.52 47.98
C VAL A 346 25.27 -39.03 46.80
N VAL A 347 25.87 -39.13 45.61
CA VAL A 347 25.47 -39.89 44.38
C VAL A 347 23.98 -40.05 44.05
N ALA A 348 23.59 -39.59 42.85
CA ALA A 348 22.72 -40.33 41.95
C ALA A 348 23.02 -39.93 40.49
N ASP A 349 23.55 -40.91 39.74
CA ASP A 349 23.52 -40.97 38.27
C ASP A 349 22.08 -40.80 37.77
N VAL A 350 21.88 -39.97 36.75
CA VAL A 350 20.68 -39.98 35.91
C VAL A 350 21.16 -39.97 34.48
N ASP A 351 20.87 -41.09 33.82
CA ASP A 351 21.19 -41.40 32.44
C ASP A 351 20.72 -40.33 31.45
N GLY A 352 21.53 -40.12 30.42
CA GLY A 352 21.18 -39.30 29.27
C GLY A 352 20.16 -40.01 28.39
N GLU A 353 18.94 -39.47 28.35
CA GLU A 353 18.00 -39.71 27.26
C GLU A 353 18.37 -38.81 26.08
N GLU A 354 18.69 -39.43 24.95
CA GLU A 354 18.65 -38.80 23.63
C GLU A 354 17.27 -38.17 23.38
N PRO A 355 17.18 -37.04 22.67
CA PRO A 355 15.88 -36.50 22.28
C PRO A 355 15.18 -37.44 21.31
N GLU A 356 14.20 -38.16 21.84
CA GLU A 356 13.15 -38.87 21.12
C GLU A 356 12.57 -37.92 20.07
N SER A 357 12.70 -38.29 18.79
CA SER A 357 12.15 -37.56 17.67
C SER A 357 10.64 -37.49 17.84
N ALA A 358 10.14 -36.31 18.20
CA ALA A 358 8.72 -36.02 18.26
C ALA A 358 8.05 -36.45 16.96
N ASN A 359 7.30 -37.54 17.06
CA ASN A 359 6.40 -38.03 16.03
C ASN A 359 5.42 -36.88 15.71
N PRO A 360 5.38 -36.35 14.48
CA PRO A 360 4.51 -35.22 14.18
C PRO A 360 3.07 -35.65 14.40
N ASP A 361 2.40 -34.95 15.31
CA ASP A 361 0.97 -35.06 15.55
C ASP A 361 0.26 -35.03 14.18
N ALA A 362 -0.36 -36.16 13.82
CA ALA A 362 -0.92 -36.42 12.49
C ALA A 362 -2.12 -35.51 12.14
N THR A 363 -2.40 -34.53 12.99
CA THR A 363 -3.47 -33.54 12.90
C THR A 363 -3.07 -32.27 12.15
N SER A 364 -1.77 -32.03 11.89
CA SER A 364 -1.32 -30.89 11.08
C SER A 364 -0.90 -31.30 9.67
N LEU A 365 -1.74 -30.98 8.67
CA LEU A 365 -1.40 -31.11 7.23
C LEU A 365 -0.16 -30.30 6.81
N LEU A 366 0.22 -29.31 7.62
CA LEU A 366 1.37 -28.45 7.41
C LEU A 366 2.55 -28.87 8.27
N THR A 367 3.77 -28.81 7.72
CA THR A 367 4.97 -28.94 8.55
C THR A 367 5.06 -27.76 9.53
N PRO A 368 5.79 -27.88 10.67
CA PRO A 368 5.95 -26.77 11.61
C PRO A 368 6.42 -25.48 10.92
N ARG A 369 7.35 -25.63 9.97
CA ARG A 369 7.87 -24.52 9.19
C ARG A 369 6.84 -23.92 8.22
N GLN A 370 6.03 -24.75 7.58
CA GLN A 370 4.94 -24.26 6.74
C GLN A 370 3.87 -23.55 7.56
N LEU A 371 3.60 -24.00 8.78
CA LEU A 371 2.66 -23.34 9.68
C LEU A 371 3.14 -21.94 10.09
N GLU A 372 4.43 -21.77 10.40
CA GLU A 372 5.02 -20.43 10.65
C GLU A 372 4.83 -19.50 9.44
N VAL A 373 5.14 -19.99 8.23
CA VAL A 373 4.94 -19.22 6.99
C VAL A 373 3.46 -18.91 6.79
N ALA A 374 2.57 -19.88 7.03
CA ALA A 374 1.12 -19.73 6.86
C ALA A 374 0.54 -18.66 7.79
N ARG A 375 0.97 -18.62 9.07
CA ARG A 375 0.56 -17.59 10.04
C ARG A 375 0.97 -16.20 9.60
N LEU A 376 2.25 -15.99 9.34
CA LEU A 376 2.76 -14.67 8.91
C LEU A 376 2.12 -14.23 7.59
N TRP A 377 1.92 -15.16 6.65
CA TRP A 377 1.24 -14.88 5.39
C TRP A 377 -0.22 -14.51 5.60
N ALA A 378 -0.94 -15.24 6.45
CA ALA A 378 -2.33 -14.95 6.79
C ALA A 378 -2.48 -13.60 7.51
N ASP A 379 -1.51 -13.24 8.35
CA ASP A 379 -1.50 -11.99 9.13
C ASP A 379 -1.29 -10.71 8.31
N GLY A 380 -0.78 -10.81 7.08
CA GLY A 380 -0.51 -9.58 6.32
C GLY A 380 0.83 -9.58 5.61
N ASP A 381 1.82 -10.30 6.13
CA ASP A 381 3.20 -10.06 5.74
C ASP A 381 3.46 -10.41 4.26
N PRO A 382 4.16 -9.54 3.50
CA PRO A 382 4.62 -9.88 2.17
C PRO A 382 5.75 -10.92 2.23
N ALA A 383 5.89 -11.74 1.18
CA ALA A 383 6.84 -12.87 1.16
C ALA A 383 8.30 -12.46 1.48
N GLY A 384 8.73 -11.26 1.08
CA GLY A 384 10.07 -10.74 1.41
C GLY A 384 10.26 -10.40 2.90
N VAL A 385 9.19 -9.99 3.60
CA VAL A 385 9.22 -9.76 5.06
C VAL A 385 9.26 -11.10 5.79
N ILE A 386 8.44 -12.06 5.37
CA ILE A 386 8.43 -13.43 5.93
C ILE A 386 9.81 -14.07 5.77
N ALA A 387 10.45 -13.91 4.61
CA ALA A 387 11.78 -14.44 4.35
C ALA A 387 12.79 -13.93 5.38
N ARG A 388 12.76 -12.62 5.69
CA ARG A 388 13.63 -12.03 6.72
C ARG A 388 13.28 -12.48 8.13
N LYS A 389 11.99 -12.53 8.50
CA LYS A 389 11.53 -12.93 9.84
C LYS A 389 11.92 -14.37 10.17
N LEU A 390 11.89 -15.24 9.17
CA LEU A 390 12.16 -16.65 9.33
C LEU A 390 13.60 -17.03 8.96
N ASP A 391 14.46 -16.09 8.53
CA ASP A 391 15.80 -16.39 8.01
C ASP A 391 15.79 -17.41 6.84
N ILE A 392 14.86 -17.20 5.90
CA ILE A 392 14.77 -17.95 4.65
C ILE A 392 15.54 -17.17 3.58
N ALA A 393 16.50 -17.85 2.94
CA ALA A 393 17.47 -17.23 2.03
C ALA A 393 16.88 -16.42 0.85
N SER A 394 15.63 -16.67 0.44
CA SER A 394 15.01 -15.92 -0.64
C SER A 394 13.49 -15.77 -0.52
N GLN A 395 12.96 -14.66 -1.03
CA GLN A 395 11.51 -14.45 -1.22
C GLN A 395 10.89 -15.57 -2.07
N ARG A 396 11.59 -16.04 -3.09
CA ARG A 396 11.11 -17.11 -4.00
C ARG A 396 10.85 -18.41 -3.25
N THR A 397 11.66 -18.72 -2.24
CA THR A 397 11.46 -19.90 -1.37
C THR A 397 10.19 -19.75 -0.54
N VAL A 398 9.90 -18.56 -0.02
CA VAL A 398 8.65 -18.29 0.71
C VAL A 398 7.43 -18.44 -0.21
N GLU A 399 7.48 -17.88 -1.42
CA GLU A 399 6.40 -18.05 -2.40
C GLU A 399 6.17 -19.52 -2.77
N ALA A 400 7.23 -20.33 -2.84
CA ALA A 400 7.12 -21.78 -3.03
C ALA A 400 6.44 -22.46 -1.83
N HIS A 401 6.77 -22.06 -0.59
CA HIS A 401 6.07 -22.53 0.60
C HIS A 401 4.58 -22.14 0.58
N ILE A 402 4.24 -20.89 0.23
CA ILE A 402 2.85 -20.42 0.15
C ILE A 402 2.03 -21.25 -0.85
N ARG A 403 2.59 -21.55 -2.03
CA ARG A 403 1.91 -22.42 -3.01
C ARG A 403 1.69 -23.83 -2.46
N ALA A 404 2.70 -24.41 -1.80
CA ALA A 404 2.58 -25.73 -1.19
C ALA A 404 1.56 -25.74 -0.03
N ILE A 405 1.49 -24.67 0.76
CA ILE A 405 0.51 -24.48 1.82
C ILE A 405 -0.89 -24.48 1.21
N TYR A 406 -1.15 -23.62 0.22
CA TYR A 406 -2.44 -23.55 -0.48
C TYR A 406 -2.89 -24.90 -1.05
N GLN A 407 -1.96 -25.65 -1.65
CA GLN A 407 -2.27 -26.99 -2.16
C GLN A 407 -2.64 -27.97 -1.04
N ARG A 408 -1.93 -27.96 0.10
CA ARG A 408 -2.17 -28.87 1.23
C ARG A 408 -3.40 -28.52 2.05
N THR A 409 -3.74 -27.24 2.15
CA THR A 409 -4.91 -26.76 2.88
C THR A 409 -6.15 -26.66 2.00
N GLU A 410 -6.03 -26.96 0.70
CA GLU A 410 -7.10 -26.80 -0.31
C GLU A 410 -7.68 -25.38 -0.33
N THR A 411 -6.84 -24.37 -0.03
CA THR A 411 -7.23 -22.96 -0.06
C THR A 411 -6.62 -22.26 -1.25
N ASN A 412 -7.33 -21.31 -1.85
CA ASN A 412 -6.90 -20.59 -3.06
C ASN A 412 -6.62 -19.09 -2.82
N SER A 413 -6.76 -18.62 -1.59
CA SER A 413 -6.57 -17.20 -1.24
C SER A 413 -6.05 -17.05 0.19
N LYS A 414 -5.47 -15.88 0.46
CA LYS A 414 -4.94 -15.53 1.78
C LYS A 414 -6.03 -15.52 2.85
N VAL A 415 -7.21 -14.99 2.51
CA VAL A 415 -8.38 -14.96 3.38
C VAL A 415 -8.89 -16.38 3.67
N ALA A 416 -8.95 -17.25 2.66
CA ALA A 416 -9.32 -18.66 2.85
C ALA A 416 -8.32 -19.39 3.76
N LEU A 417 -7.02 -19.14 3.62
CA LEU A 417 -5.99 -19.69 4.50
C LEU A 417 -6.11 -19.18 5.93
N PHE A 418 -6.34 -17.88 6.14
CA PHE A 418 -6.57 -17.32 7.48
C PHE A 418 -7.73 -18.02 8.18
N LYS A 419 -8.87 -18.16 7.49
CA LYS A 419 -10.05 -18.87 8.01
C LYS A 419 -9.74 -20.34 8.33
N TYR A 420 -9.03 -21.03 7.43
CA TYR A 420 -8.59 -22.42 7.63
C TYR A 420 -7.77 -22.58 8.91
N LEU A 421 -6.84 -21.65 9.17
CA LEU A 421 -6.00 -21.67 10.38
C LEU A 421 -6.82 -21.37 11.64
N GLN A 422 -7.75 -20.42 11.56
CA GLN A 422 -8.63 -20.04 12.68
C GLN A 422 -9.55 -21.20 13.11
N GLU A 423 -10.21 -21.87 12.16
CA GLU A 423 -11.13 -22.99 12.43
C GLU A 423 -10.46 -24.17 13.13
N ARG A 424 -9.14 -24.32 12.94
CA ARG A 424 -8.33 -25.39 13.54
C ARG A 424 -7.55 -24.94 14.77
N SER A 425 -7.80 -23.72 15.28
CA SER A 425 -7.06 -23.13 16.41
C SER A 425 -5.53 -23.13 16.18
N LEU A 426 -5.12 -22.87 14.94
CA LEU A 426 -3.73 -22.84 14.52
C LEU A 426 -3.17 -21.41 14.43
N LEU A 427 -3.93 -20.37 14.78
CA LEU A 427 -3.46 -18.97 14.84
C LEU A 427 -2.78 -18.66 16.17
#